data_AF-A0A5K1BFA2-F1
#
_entry.id   AF-A0A5K1BFA2-F1
#
_cell.length_a   1.000
_cell.length_b   1.000
_cell.length_c   1.000
_cell.angle_alpha   90.00
_cell.angle_beta   90.00
_cell.angle_gamma   90.00
#
_symmetry.space_group_name_H-M   'P 1'
#
loop_
_entity.id
_entity.type
_entity.pdbx_description
1 polymer ?
#
loop_
_entity_poly.entity_id
_entity_poly.type
_entity_poly.pdbx_seq_one_letter_code
_entity_poly.pdbx_strand_id
1 'polypeptide(L)' 'PDITAPGVNVLAAYSEATSPTGVPYDKRRVPYNLDSGTSMACPHVSGIVGLLKRAHPDWSPAAIKSAIMTT' A
#
# COMPACT_ATOMS: atom_id res chain seq x y z
N PRO A 1 -3.61 -8.82 13.26
CA PRO A 1 -2.93 -7.73 12.52
C PRO A 1 -2.24 -6.82 13.54
N ASP A 2 -1.08 -6.26 13.19
CA ASP A 2 -0.34 -5.37 14.11
C ASP A 2 -0.80 -3.90 14.02
N ILE A 3 -1.21 -3.45 12.83
CA ILE A 3 -1.74 -2.11 12.57
C ILE A 3 -2.70 -2.13 11.39
N THR A 4 -3.58 -1.13 11.30
CA THR A 4 -4.48 -0.89 10.17
C THR A 4 -4.03 0.31 9.34
N ALA A 5 -4.32 0.29 8.04
CA ALA A 5 -4.03 1.38 7.11
C ALA A 5 -5.08 1.43 6.00
N PRO A 6 -5.18 2.54 5.23
CA PRO A 6 -6.16 2.66 4.15
C PRO A 6 -5.99 1.55 3.11
N GLY A 7 -7.03 0.73 2.93
CA GLY A 7 -7.02 -0.40 2.01
C GLY A 7 -8.30 -0.56 1.21
N VAL A 8 -9.20 0.43 1.23
CA VAL A 8 -10.47 0.41 0.48
C VAL A 8 -10.52 1.62 -0.43
N ASN A 9 -10.89 1.41 -1.69
CA ASN A 9 -10.94 2.44 -2.74
C ASN A 9 -9.66 3.27 -2.81
N VAL A 10 -8.51 2.60 -2.81
CA VAL A 10 -7.20 3.25 -2.94
C VAL A 10 -6.91 3.46 -4.42
N LEU A 11 -6.67 4.72 -4.82
CA LEU A 11 -6.27 5.08 -6.17
C LEU A 11 -4.77 4.86 -6.34
N ALA A 12 -4.37 3.96 -7.24
CA ALA A 12 -2.97 3.67 -7.51
C ALA A 12 -2.70 3.49 -9.01
N ALA A 13 -1.44 3.61 -9.41
CA ALA A 13 -1.02 3.36 -10.79
C ALA A 13 -1.32 1.92 -11.20
N TYR A 14 -1.72 1.73 -12.46
CA TYR A 14 -2.11 0.45 -13.01
C TYR A 14 -1.43 0.22 -14.36
N SER A 15 -1.02 -1.02 -14.64
CA SER A 15 -0.05 -1.32 -15.71
C SER A 15 -0.59 -1.20 -17.15
N GLU A 16 -1.89 -0.96 -17.32
CA GLU A 16 -2.58 -0.96 -18.62
C GLU A 16 -2.42 -2.27 -19.44
N ALA A 17 -1.82 -3.31 -18.87
CA ALA A 17 -1.73 -4.62 -19.50
C ALA A 17 -3.08 -5.35 -19.46
N THR A 18 -3.83 -5.15 -18.37
CA THR A 18 -5.10 -5.80 -18.07
C THR A 18 -6.23 -4.79 -17.91
N SER A 19 -7.47 -5.28 -17.95
CA SER A 19 -8.64 -4.45 -17.68
C SER A 19 -8.76 -4.16 -16.18
N PRO A 20 -9.30 -2.99 -15.79
CA PRO A 20 -9.47 -2.61 -14.37
C PRO A 20 -10.33 -3.58 -13.57
N THR A 21 -11.27 -4.24 -14.24
CA THR A 21 -12.22 -5.18 -13.65
C THR A 21 -11.75 -6.62 -13.71
N GLY A 22 -10.66 -6.91 -14.44
CA GLY A 22 -10.16 -8.27 -14.66
C GLY A 22 -11.07 -9.16 -15.50
N VAL A 23 -12.20 -8.67 -16.03
CA VAL A 23 -13.11 -9.47 -16.85
C VAL A 23 -12.74 -9.42 -18.35
N PRO A 24 -12.94 -10.52 -19.11
CA PRO A 24 -12.50 -10.61 -20.52
C PRO A 24 -13.17 -9.60 -21.47
N TYR A 25 -14.38 -9.15 -21.16
CA TYR A 25 -15.12 -8.22 -22.02
C TYR A 25 -14.84 -6.73 -21.72
N ASP A 26 -14.16 -6.42 -20.61
CA ASP A 26 -13.74 -5.05 -20.33
C ASP A 26 -12.49 -4.72 -21.15
N LYS A 27 -12.67 -3.85 -22.15
CA LYS A 27 -11.60 -3.41 -23.04
C LYS A 27 -10.90 -2.14 -22.56
N ARG A 28 -11.33 -1.55 -21.43
CA ARG A 28 -10.75 -0.31 -20.92
C ARG A 28 -9.30 -0.54 -20.49
N ARG A 29 -8.48 0.48 -20.68
CA ARG A 29 -7.11 0.62 -20.18
C ARG A 29 -7.01 1.98 -19.52
N VAL A 30 -6.52 1.99 -18.29
CA VAL A 30 -6.48 3.18 -17.44
C VAL A 30 -5.12 3.20 -16.73
N PRO A 31 -4.46 4.36 -16.65
CA PRO A 31 -3.18 4.49 -15.96
C PRO A 31 -3.34 4.43 -14.44
N TYR A 32 -4.55 4.60 -13.91
CA TYR A 32 -4.88 4.51 -12.49
C TYR A 32 -6.17 3.75 -12.26
N ASN A 33 -6.21 2.94 -11.21
CA ASN A 33 -7.39 2.18 -10.82
C ASN A 33 -7.69 2.35 -9.32
N LEU A 34 -8.97 2.24 -8.96
CA LEU A 34 -9.42 2.11 -7.58
C LEU A 34 -9.52 0.63 -7.24
N ASP A 35 -8.83 0.21 -6.19
CA ASP A 35 -8.89 -1.18 -5.73
C ASP A 35 -8.94 -1.25 -4.20
N SER A 36 -9.33 -2.41 -3.68
CA SER A 36 -9.53 -2.66 -2.26
C SER A 36 -8.92 -4.01 -1.83
N GLY A 37 -8.19 -4.00 -0.73
CA GLY A 37 -7.61 -5.19 -0.13
C GLY A 37 -6.53 -4.87 0.89
N THR A 38 -6.13 -5.88 1.66
CA THR A 38 -4.94 -5.77 2.54
C THR A 38 -3.66 -5.54 1.73
N SER A 39 -3.63 -5.95 0.46
CA SER A 39 -2.61 -5.60 -0.54
C SER A 39 -2.48 -4.11 -0.79
N MET A 40 -3.56 -3.33 -0.61
CA MET A 40 -3.55 -1.86 -0.77
C MET A 40 -3.22 -1.16 0.55
N ALA A 41 -3.54 -1.77 1.70
CA ALA A 41 -3.13 -1.26 3.02
C ALA A 41 -1.63 -1.45 3.29
N CYS A 42 -1.06 -2.60 2.92
CA CYS A 42 0.35 -2.93 3.13
C CYS A 42 1.35 -1.85 2.63
N PRO A 43 1.28 -1.37 1.38
CA PRO A 43 2.24 -0.38 0.87
C PRO A 43 2.18 0.97 1.59
N HIS A 44 1.04 1.34 2.20
CA HIS A 44 0.97 2.54 3.06
C HIS A 44 1.87 2.38 4.28
N VAL A 45 1.81 1.24 4.96
CA VAL A 45 2.66 0.94 6.12
C VAL A 45 4.13 0.82 5.69
N SER A 46 4.41 0.15 4.57
CA SER A 46 5.77 0.04 4.03
C SER A 46 6.38 1.42 3.70
N GLY A 47 5.58 2.35 3.17
CA GLY A 47 6.00 3.72 2.92
C GLY A 47 6.39 4.46 4.20
N ILE A 48 5.55 4.37 5.25
CA ILE A 48 5.84 4.94 6.57
C ILE A 48 7.12 4.35 7.15
N VAL A 49 7.28 3.02 7.08
CA VAL A 49 8.51 2.33 7.53
C VAL A 49 9.75 2.84 6.78
N GLY A 50 9.65 3.06 5.47
CA GLY A 50 10.73 3.63 4.67
C GLY A 50 11.14 5.04 5.13
N LEU A 51 10.15 5.89 5.44
CA LEU A 51 10.39 7.23 5.98
C LEU A 51 11.04 7.17 7.37
N LEU A 52 10.54 6.32 8.26
CA LEU A 52 11.10 6.13 9.60
C LEU A 52 12.52 5.58 9.53
N LYS A 53 12.80 4.61 8.65
CA LYS A 53 14.16 4.07 8.50
C LYS A 53 15.13 5.09 7.94
N ARG A 54 14.67 6.01 7.09
CA ARG A 54 15.49 7.15 6.62
C ARG A 54 15.77 8.15 7.73
N ALA A 55 14.77 8.48 8.55
CA ALA A 55 14.89 9.42 9.66
C ALA A 55 15.71 8.85 10.84
N HIS A 56 15.60 7.53 11.07
CA HIS A 56 16.27 6.79 12.14
C HIS A 56 17.01 5.56 11.57
N PRO A 57 18.16 5.73 10.92
CA PRO A 57 18.88 4.65 10.25
C PRO A 57 19.35 3.53 11.18
N ASP A 58 19.55 3.83 12.46
CA ASP A 58 20.00 2.92 13.52
C ASP A 58 18.86 2.11 14.15
N TRP A 59 17.60 2.51 13.97
CA TRP A 59 16.47 1.78 14.55
C TRP A 59 16.36 0.36 13.99
N SER A 60 16.13 -0.59 14.92
CA SER A 60 15.84 -1.97 14.58
C SER A 60 14.43 -2.12 14.01
N PRO A 61 14.12 -3.22 13.28
CA PRO A 61 12.76 -3.47 12.80
C PRO A 61 11.72 -3.49 13.94
N ALA A 62 12.11 -4.00 15.12
CA ALA A 62 11.25 -4.01 16.30
C ALA A 62 11.01 -2.60 16.85
N ALA A 63 12.02 -1.72 16.84
CA ALA A 63 11.86 -0.33 17.25
C ALA A 63 10.92 0.44 16.30
N ILE A 64 11.05 0.25 14.98
CA ILE A 64 10.13 0.84 14.01
C ILE A 64 8.71 0.32 14.20
N LYS A 65 8.53 -1.00 14.34
CA LYS A 65 7.21 -1.60 14.61
C LYS A 65 6.60 -1.01 15.89
N SER A 66 7.37 -0.93 16.97
CA SER A 66 6.93 -0.35 18.24
C SER A 66 6.48 1.11 18.06
N ALA A 67 7.30 1.92 17.40
CA ALA A 67 7.01 3.34 17.18
C ALA A 67 5.71 3.58 16.40
N ILE A 68 5.39 2.75 15.40
CA ILE A 68 4.14 2.91 14.63
C ILE A 68 2.94 2.37 15.43
N MET A 69 3.11 1.32 16.24
CA MET A 69 2.00 0.72 17.00
C MET A 69 1.55 1.54 18.20
N THR A 70 2.44 2.36 18.78
CA THR A 70 2.17 3.14 20.01
C THR A 70 1.78 4.60 19.74
N THR A 71 1.56 4.97 18.48
CA THR A 71 1.11 6.30 18.03
C THR A 71 -0.21 6.19 17.30
#